data_AF-A0A930L1D6-F1
#
_entry.id   AF-A0A930L1D6-F1
#
_cell.length_a   1.000
_cell.length_b   1.000
_cell.length_c   1.000
_cell.angle_alpha   90.00
_cell.angle_beta   90.00
_cell.angle_gamma   90.00
#
_symmetry.space_group_name_H-M   'P 1'
#
loop_
_entity.id
_entity.type
_entity.pdbx_description
1 polymer ?
#
loop_
_entity_poly.entity_id
_entity_poly.type
_entity_poly.pdbx_seq_one_letter_code
_entity_poly.pdbx_strand_id
1 'polypeptide(L)'
;MTVTSSHDTTAPRTPNIAKGVLLRAAAFSFTVSLILGVTGLWQQVMPWLLILIIFYYAGPLMSWDMQHKLLPNAYTYPLAVAQFGLAAGLLVTDPILNLTGSPTTGAATHGAIMLIIALAITGLLFAFALFAPIGLGDVKLLAGLSAATAYYGFEAAFISLFLGHVLALPVAYNAHRKGEKTVPMGPFLITGALLVLLFMPVRTLFF
;
A
#
# COMPACT_ATOMS: atom_id res chain seq x y z
N MET A 1 11.13 -50.63 -15.36
CA MET A 1 10.65 -49.39 -16.00
C MET A 1 10.24 -48.44 -14.89
N THR A 2 11.09 -47.49 -14.56
CA THR A 2 10.89 -46.56 -13.44
C THR A 2 10.30 -45.29 -14.04
N VAL A 3 9.04 -44.99 -13.72
CA VAL A 3 8.37 -43.76 -14.15
C VAL A 3 8.83 -42.64 -13.23
N THR A 4 9.80 -41.85 -13.66
CA THR A 4 10.14 -40.58 -12.99
C THR A 4 9.12 -39.54 -13.44
N SER A 5 8.25 -39.10 -12.52
CA SER A 5 7.36 -37.97 -12.78
C SER A 5 8.19 -36.69 -12.88
N SER A 6 8.32 -36.15 -14.09
CA SER A 6 8.75 -34.77 -14.31
C SER A 6 7.62 -33.85 -13.87
N HIS A 7 7.58 -33.56 -12.57
CA HIS A 7 6.82 -32.40 -12.09
C HIS A 7 7.59 -31.16 -12.57
N ASP A 8 7.19 -30.66 -13.74
CA ASP A 8 7.69 -29.40 -14.30
C ASP A 8 7.49 -28.29 -13.26
N THR A 9 8.60 -27.77 -12.77
CA THR A 9 8.70 -26.66 -11.83
C THR A 9 8.85 -25.34 -12.58
N THR A 10 8.15 -25.20 -13.70
CA THR A 10 8.26 -24.07 -14.64
C THR A 10 7.38 -22.87 -14.29
N ALA A 11 6.61 -22.93 -13.20
CA ALA A 11 5.88 -21.77 -12.71
C ALA A 11 6.88 -20.74 -12.13
N PRO A 12 6.93 -19.49 -12.64
CA PRO A 12 7.79 -18.45 -12.08
C PRO A 12 7.45 -18.25 -10.60
N ARG A 13 8.37 -18.66 -9.72
CA ARG A 13 8.23 -18.45 -8.28
C ARG A 13 8.59 -16.99 -7.99
N THR A 14 7.72 -16.28 -7.28
CA THR A 14 8.06 -14.94 -6.78
C THR A 14 9.31 -15.04 -5.91
N PRO A 15 10.32 -14.16 -6.09
CA PRO A 15 11.52 -14.19 -5.29
C PRO A 15 11.17 -14.05 -3.79
N ASN A 16 11.81 -14.88 -2.95
CA ASN A 16 11.61 -14.84 -1.51
C ASN A 16 12.06 -13.50 -0.94
N ILE A 17 11.25 -12.94 -0.04
CA ILE A 17 11.58 -11.69 0.65
C ILE A 17 12.67 -11.97 1.67
N ALA A 18 13.81 -11.29 1.55
CA ALA A 18 14.79 -11.27 2.63
C ALA A 18 14.21 -10.48 3.81
N LYS A 19 14.10 -11.12 4.98
CA LYS A 19 13.57 -10.48 6.21
C LYS A 19 14.25 -9.14 6.52
N GLY A 20 15.54 -9.00 6.19
CA GLY A 20 16.30 -7.76 6.35
C GLY A 20 15.75 -6.59 5.52
N VAL A 21 15.13 -6.83 4.36
CA VAL A 21 14.50 -5.77 3.55
C VAL A 21 13.28 -5.20 4.25
N LEU A 22 12.44 -6.06 4.84
CA LEU A 22 11.27 -5.63 5.61
C LEU A 22 11.66 -4.83 6.84
N LEU A 23 12.66 -5.31 7.59
CA LEU A 23 13.16 -4.62 8.78
C LEU A 23 13.76 -3.25 8.43
N ARG A 24 14.52 -3.15 7.34
CA ARG A 24 15.07 -1.87 6.87
C ARG A 24 13.97 -0.91 6.44
N ALA A 25 12.97 -1.38 5.68
CA ALA A 25 11.83 -0.56 5.27
C ALA A 25 11.04 -0.04 6.48
N ALA A 26 10.75 -0.91 7.45
CA ALA A 26 10.08 -0.54 8.69
C ALA A 26 10.88 0.47 9.52
N ALA A 27 12.16 0.17 9.79
CA ALA A 27 13.00 1.02 10.62
C ALA A 27 13.23 2.39 9.98
N PHE A 28 13.48 2.44 8.67
CA PHE A 28 13.70 3.69 7.96
C PHE A 28 12.44 4.56 7.94
N SER A 29 11.29 4.01 7.53
CA SER A 29 10.02 4.74 7.52
C SER A 29 9.60 5.21 8.91
N PHE A 30 9.73 4.35 9.93
CA PHE A 30 9.47 4.71 11.31
C PHE A 30 10.35 5.87 11.78
N THR A 31 11.66 5.80 11.52
CA THR A 31 12.60 6.84 11.94
C THR A 31 12.32 8.16 11.23
N VAL A 32 12.06 8.13 9.91
CA VAL A 32 11.75 9.33 9.13
C VAL A 32 10.46 9.99 9.60
N SER A 33 9.38 9.22 9.77
CA SER A 33 8.10 9.76 10.25
C SER A 33 8.19 10.31 11.66
N LEU A 34 8.95 9.65 12.56
CA LEU A 34 9.20 10.15 13.91
C LEU A 34 9.95 11.49 13.88
N ILE A 35 11.02 11.60 13.10
CA ILE A 35 11.77 12.86 12.95
C ILE A 35 10.84 13.97 12.42
N LEU A 36 10.03 13.68 11.41
CA LEU A 36 9.07 14.65 10.86
C LEU A 36 7.99 15.04 11.86
N GLY A 37 7.52 14.09 12.66
CA GLY A 37 6.57 14.34 13.73
C GLY A 37 7.14 15.28 14.78
N VAL A 38 8.34 14.96 15.30
CA VAL A 38 9.01 15.74 16.36
C VAL A 38 9.41 17.14 15.86
N THR A 39 9.80 17.28 14.59
CA THR A 39 10.15 18.58 13.99
C THR A 39 8.93 19.40 13.54
N GLY A 40 7.72 18.82 13.56
CA GLY A 40 6.50 19.47 13.09
C GLY A 40 6.38 19.58 11.56
N LEU A 41 7.35 19.07 10.79
CA LEU A 41 7.36 19.12 9.32
C LEU A 41 6.49 18.05 8.64
N TRP A 42 5.87 17.16 9.43
CA TRP A 42 5.10 16.03 8.91
C TRP A 42 3.96 16.45 7.99
N GLN A 43 3.25 17.54 8.24
CA GLN A 43 2.13 17.98 7.40
C GLN A 43 2.57 18.35 5.98
N GLN A 44 3.75 18.95 5.86
CA GLN A 44 4.28 19.42 4.57
C GLN A 44 4.95 18.28 3.80
N VAL A 45 5.66 17.39 4.51
CA VAL A 45 6.55 16.39 3.88
C VAL A 45 5.84 15.04 3.69
N MET A 46 4.91 14.66 4.56
CA MET A 46 4.27 13.34 4.53
C MET A 46 3.54 13.06 3.20
N PRO A 47 2.73 13.97 2.62
CA PRO A 47 2.09 13.73 1.33
C PRO A 47 3.07 13.28 0.22
N TRP A 48 4.22 13.95 0.14
CA TRP A 48 5.24 13.65 -0.85
C TRP A 48 5.96 12.34 -0.56
N LEU A 49 6.22 12.03 0.71
CA LEU A 49 6.80 10.75 1.10
C LEU A 49 5.89 9.57 0.77
N LEU A 50 4.58 9.70 1.02
CA LEU A 50 3.60 8.66 0.70
C LEU A 50 3.61 8.36 -0.80
N ILE A 51 3.62 9.40 -1.64
CA ILE A 51 3.69 9.30 -3.11
C ILE A 51 5.02 8.66 -3.53
N LEU A 52 6.15 9.13 -3.00
CA LEU A 52 7.48 8.64 -3.36
C LEU A 52 7.66 7.15 -3.01
N ILE A 53 7.19 6.72 -1.83
CA ILE A 53 7.23 5.32 -1.41
C ILE A 53 6.38 4.45 -2.35
N ILE A 54 5.19 4.93 -2.74
CA ILE A 54 4.39 4.23 -3.74
C ILE A 54 5.17 4.14 -5.04
N PHE A 55 5.70 5.22 -5.60
CA PHE A 55 6.48 5.15 -6.84
C PHE A 55 7.66 4.17 -6.77
N TYR A 56 8.42 4.20 -5.67
CA TYR A 56 9.60 3.37 -5.48
C TYR A 56 9.28 1.87 -5.52
N TYR A 57 8.21 1.43 -4.84
CA TYR A 57 7.83 0.01 -4.80
C TYR A 57 6.85 -0.38 -5.90
N ALA A 58 5.97 0.52 -6.32
CA ALA A 58 4.91 0.25 -7.27
C ALA A 58 5.37 0.28 -8.73
N GLY A 59 6.40 1.07 -9.08
CA GLY A 59 6.94 1.09 -10.45
C GLY A 59 7.42 -0.28 -10.92
N PRO A 60 8.33 -0.94 -10.19
CA PRO A 60 8.75 -2.32 -10.49
C PRO A 60 7.59 -3.32 -10.44
N LEU A 61 6.66 -3.14 -9.50
CA LEU A 61 5.52 -4.02 -9.29
C LEU A 61 4.52 -3.95 -10.45
N MET A 62 4.26 -2.76 -10.98
CA MET A 62 3.38 -2.52 -12.13
C MET A 62 3.94 -3.14 -13.42
N SER A 63 5.25 -2.97 -13.65
CA SER A 63 5.94 -3.59 -14.79
C SER A 63 5.93 -5.11 -14.71
N TRP A 64 6.19 -5.67 -13.52
CA TRP A 64 6.18 -7.12 -13.31
C TRP A 64 4.78 -7.72 -13.43
N ASP A 65 3.75 -7.06 -12.86
CA ASP A 65 2.37 -7.53 -12.92
C ASP A 65 1.82 -7.54 -14.35
N MET A 66 2.15 -6.53 -15.16
CA MET A 66 1.78 -6.51 -16.58
C MET A 66 2.44 -7.63 -17.40
N GLN A 67 3.67 -8.02 -17.05
CA GLN A 67 4.41 -9.06 -17.77
C GLN A 67 4.02 -10.47 -17.35
N HIS A 68 3.83 -10.71 -16.05
CA HIS A 68 3.69 -12.05 -15.48
C HIS A 68 2.32 -12.32 -14.87
N LYS A 69 1.42 -11.32 -14.82
CA LYS A 69 0.09 -11.40 -14.17
C LYS A 69 0.16 -11.94 -12.74
N LEU A 70 1.26 -11.64 -12.06
CA LEU A 70 1.59 -12.12 -10.72
C LEU A 70 2.14 -10.94 -9.94
N LEU A 71 1.59 -10.72 -8.75
CA LEU A 71 2.06 -9.69 -7.83
C LEU A 71 3.31 -10.19 -7.06
N PRO A 72 4.50 -9.63 -7.32
CA PRO A 72 5.72 -10.03 -6.63
C PRO A 72 5.68 -9.61 -5.16
N ASN A 73 5.62 -10.59 -4.27
CA ASN A 73 5.68 -10.39 -2.81
C ASN A 73 6.89 -9.52 -2.38
N ALA A 74 7.98 -9.56 -3.14
CA ALA A 74 9.19 -8.76 -2.93
C ALA A 74 8.95 -7.24 -2.90
N TYR A 75 7.87 -6.73 -3.51
CA TYR A 75 7.56 -5.30 -3.54
C TYR A 75 6.27 -4.96 -2.77
N THR A 76 5.29 -5.86 -2.76
CA THR A 76 4.02 -5.66 -2.06
C THR A 76 4.17 -5.56 -0.55
N TYR A 77 4.98 -6.45 0.05
CA TYR A 77 5.18 -6.45 1.50
C TYR A 77 6.03 -5.28 1.99
N PRO A 78 7.18 -4.94 1.36
CA PRO A 78 7.92 -3.74 1.74
C PRO A 78 7.10 -2.46 1.61
N LEU A 79 6.24 -2.34 0.60
CA LEU A 79 5.33 -1.20 0.46
C LEU A 79 4.42 -1.09 1.69
N ALA A 80 3.70 -2.16 2.04
CA ALA A 80 2.83 -2.15 3.20
C ALA A 80 3.63 -1.82 4.47
N VAL A 81 4.73 -2.53 4.71
CA VAL A 81 5.56 -2.33 5.90
C VAL A 81 6.12 -0.90 6.00
N ALA A 82 6.52 -0.28 4.89
CA ALA A 82 6.97 1.11 4.88
C ALA A 82 5.83 2.08 5.26
N GLN A 83 4.62 1.88 4.73
CA GLN A 83 3.46 2.73 5.05
C GLN A 83 2.99 2.55 6.50
N PHE A 84 2.98 1.32 7.00
CA PHE A 84 2.72 1.02 8.42
C PHE A 84 3.81 1.60 9.33
N GLY A 85 5.08 1.57 8.92
CA GLY A 85 6.18 2.18 9.65
C GLY A 85 6.05 3.70 9.75
N LEU A 86 5.64 4.37 8.67
CA LEU A 86 5.32 5.81 8.70
C LEU A 86 4.20 6.12 9.69
N ALA A 87 3.10 5.37 9.64
CA ALA A 87 1.98 5.56 10.53
C ALA A 87 2.36 5.31 12.00
N ALA A 88 3.19 4.30 12.27
CA ALA A 88 3.68 3.99 13.61
C ALA A 88 4.61 5.07 14.17
N GLY A 89 5.49 5.67 13.36
CA GLY A 89 6.36 6.76 13.85
C GLY A 89 5.57 8.04 14.15
N LEU A 90 4.55 8.35 13.35
CA LEU A 90 3.59 9.41 13.68
C LEU A 90 2.84 9.11 14.99
N LEU A 91 2.34 7.89 15.16
CA LEU A 91 1.57 7.47 16.33
C LEU A 91 2.30 7.75 17.67
N VAL A 92 3.61 7.51 17.71
CA VAL A 92 4.40 7.68 18.94
C VAL A 92 4.90 9.11 19.14
N THR A 93 4.73 10.00 18.17
CA THR A 93 5.26 11.38 18.20
C THR A 93 4.70 12.20 19.36
N ASP A 94 3.38 12.38 19.44
CA ASP A 94 2.79 13.23 20.50
C ASP A 94 3.02 12.68 21.92
N PRO A 95 2.97 11.35 22.17
CA PRO A 95 3.43 10.78 23.44
C PRO A 95 4.87 11.19 23.81
N ILE A 96 5.80 11.18 22.85
CA ILE A 96 7.19 11.59 23.08
C ILE A 96 7.27 13.09 23.38
N LEU A 97 6.57 13.94 22.63
CA LEU A 97 6.54 15.38 22.87
C LEU A 97 5.95 15.73 24.24
N ASN A 98 4.92 15.00 24.68
CA ASN A 98 4.33 15.17 26.00
C ASN A 98 5.33 14.86 27.13
N LEU A 99 6.11 13.78 26.98
CA LEU A 99 7.18 13.43 27.94
C LEU A 99 8.29 14.48 28.03
N THR A 100 8.53 15.25 26.96
CA THR A 100 9.54 16.32 26.94
C THR A 100 8.97 17.70 27.25
N GLY A 101 7.67 17.81 27.57
CA GLY A 101 6.99 19.09 27.83
C GLY A 101 6.81 19.97 26.59
N SER A 102 7.01 19.41 25.39
CA SER A 102 6.81 20.11 24.12
C SER A 102 5.34 20.11 23.72
N PRO A 103 4.84 21.14 23.01
CA PRO A 103 3.48 21.15 22.52
C PRO A 103 3.24 20.01 21.51
N THR A 104 2.06 19.40 21.59
CA THR A 104 1.66 18.34 20.66
C THR A 104 1.37 18.92 19.27
N THR A 105 1.60 18.12 18.23
CA THR A 105 1.43 18.55 16.83
C THR A 105 0.24 17.86 16.14
N GLY A 106 -0.42 16.91 16.84
CA GLY A 106 -1.52 16.12 16.29
C GLY A 106 -1.07 14.99 15.35
N ALA A 107 0.25 14.74 15.30
CA ALA A 107 0.84 13.67 14.51
C ALA A 107 0.34 12.29 14.95
N ALA A 108 0.18 12.05 16.25
CA ALA A 108 -0.23 10.76 16.78
C ALA A 108 -1.65 10.38 16.34
N THR A 109 -2.56 11.36 16.30
CA THR A 109 -3.92 11.15 15.81
C THR A 109 -3.92 10.71 14.34
N HIS A 110 -3.10 11.34 13.50
CA HIS A 110 -2.99 10.96 12.09
C HIS A 110 -2.38 9.56 11.92
N GLY A 111 -1.33 9.23 12.68
CA GLY A 111 -0.76 7.88 12.71
C GLY A 111 -1.79 6.83 13.12
N ALA A 112 -2.60 7.12 14.15
CA ALA A 112 -3.67 6.22 14.59
C ALA A 112 -4.75 6.01 13.51
N ILE A 113 -5.20 7.09 12.88
CA ILE A 113 -6.21 7.05 11.80
C ILE A 113 -5.72 6.18 10.65
N MET A 114 -4.47 6.37 10.21
CA MET A 114 -3.85 5.56 9.16
C MET A 114 -3.89 4.07 9.49
N LEU A 115 -3.47 3.69 10.70
CA LEU A 115 -3.42 2.29 11.13
C LEU A 115 -4.81 1.68 11.25
N ILE A 116 -5.75 2.38 11.89
CA ILE A 116 -7.12 1.88 12.11
C ILE A 116 -7.82 1.65 10.78
N ILE A 117 -7.76 2.61 9.86
CA ILE A 117 -8.42 2.49 8.55
C ILE A 117 -7.76 1.40 7.70
N ALA A 118 -6.43 1.35 7.66
CA ALA A 118 -5.72 0.33 6.91
C ALA A 118 -6.06 -1.07 7.42
N LEU A 119 -6.09 -1.28 8.74
CA LEU A 119 -6.47 -2.54 9.36
C LEU A 119 -7.93 -2.88 9.10
N ALA A 120 -8.84 -1.92 9.19
CA ALA A 120 -10.26 -2.12 8.92
C ALA A 120 -10.50 -2.56 7.46
N ILE A 121 -9.92 -1.84 6.49
CA ILE A 121 -10.05 -2.16 5.06
C ILE A 121 -9.40 -3.51 4.75
N THR A 122 -8.17 -3.73 5.21
CA THR A 122 -7.45 -4.98 4.96
C THR A 122 -8.14 -6.17 5.61
N GLY A 123 -8.63 -6.01 6.84
CA GLY A 123 -9.37 -7.05 7.57
C GLY A 123 -10.67 -7.40 6.88
N LEU A 124 -11.42 -6.40 6.40
CA LEU A 124 -12.66 -6.62 5.64
C LEU A 124 -12.40 -7.36 4.32
N LEU A 125 -11.39 -6.92 3.56
CA LEU A 125 -11.00 -7.58 2.30
C LEU A 125 -10.48 -9.01 2.52
N PHE A 126 -9.72 -9.22 3.60
CA PHE A 126 -9.27 -10.56 3.98
C PHE A 126 -10.45 -11.45 4.36
N ALA A 127 -11.41 -10.95 5.14
CA ALA A 127 -12.63 -11.67 5.46
C ALA A 127 -13.42 -12.04 4.20
N PHE A 128 -13.56 -11.12 3.25
CA PHE A 128 -14.19 -11.44 1.97
C PHE A 128 -13.39 -12.46 1.15
N ALA A 129 -12.06 -12.43 1.18
CA ALA A 129 -11.23 -13.41 0.50
C ALA A 129 -11.37 -14.84 1.06
N LEU A 130 -11.93 -15.01 2.26
CA LEU A 130 -12.26 -16.34 2.81
C LEU A 130 -13.53 -16.93 2.17
N PHE A 131 -14.43 -16.09 1.64
CA PHE A 131 -15.73 -16.51 1.10
C PHE A 131 -15.90 -16.26 -0.39
N ALA A 132 -15.07 -15.40 -0.98
CA ALA A 132 -15.09 -15.01 -2.38
C ALA A 132 -13.72 -15.25 -3.02
N PRO A 133 -13.66 -15.48 -4.35
CA PRO A 133 -12.41 -15.67 -5.09
C PRO A 133 -11.66 -14.34 -5.28
N ILE A 134 -11.37 -13.64 -4.18
CA ILE A 134 -10.54 -12.43 -4.16
C ILE A 134 -9.09 -12.86 -4.07
N GLY A 135 -8.24 -12.31 -4.95
CA GLY A 135 -6.81 -12.59 -4.93
C GLY A 135 -6.16 -12.09 -3.64
N LEU A 136 -5.58 -12.99 -2.84
CA LEU A 136 -4.80 -12.60 -1.64
C LEU A 136 -3.62 -11.68 -1.96
N GLY A 137 -3.16 -11.64 -3.22
CA GLY A 137 -2.17 -10.65 -3.68
C GLY A 137 -2.71 -9.22 -3.61
N ASP A 138 -3.95 -9.00 -4.04
CA ASP A 138 -4.59 -7.68 -4.08
C ASP A 138 -4.85 -7.16 -2.68
N VAL A 139 -5.27 -8.04 -1.75
CA VAL A 139 -5.47 -7.69 -0.34
C VAL A 139 -4.19 -7.13 0.28
N LYS A 140 -3.03 -7.75 -0.01
CA LYS A 140 -1.73 -7.30 0.52
C LYS A 140 -1.31 -5.95 -0.08
N LEU A 141 -1.57 -5.74 -1.36
CA LEU A 141 -1.28 -4.46 -2.02
C LEU A 141 -2.16 -3.36 -1.46
N LEU A 142 -3.46 -3.63 -1.33
CA LEU A 142 -4.45 -2.72 -0.76
C LEU A 142 -4.13 -2.39 0.70
N ALA A 143 -3.51 -3.27 1.47
CA ALA A 143 -3.04 -2.94 2.81
C ALA A 143 -2.06 -1.76 2.82
N GLY A 144 -1.09 -1.75 1.90
CA GLY A 144 -0.15 -0.63 1.77
C GLY A 144 -0.80 0.63 1.18
N LEU A 145 -1.63 0.50 0.16
CA LEU A 145 -2.29 1.63 -0.48
C LEU A 145 -3.33 2.31 0.42
N SER A 146 -4.10 1.52 1.18
CA SER A 146 -5.06 2.03 2.16
C SER A 146 -4.36 2.71 3.32
N ALA A 147 -3.23 2.19 3.82
CA ALA A 147 -2.42 2.89 4.83
C ALA A 147 -1.94 4.26 4.34
N ALA A 148 -1.51 4.36 3.08
CA ALA A 148 -1.08 5.64 2.51
C ALA A 148 -2.24 6.64 2.36
N THR A 149 -3.35 6.21 1.78
CA THR A 149 -4.50 7.08 1.50
C THR A 149 -5.31 7.43 2.75
N ALA A 150 -5.29 6.56 3.77
CA ALA A 150 -5.90 6.80 5.08
C ALA A 150 -5.29 7.99 5.83
N TYR A 151 -4.13 8.49 5.41
CA TYR A 151 -3.59 9.76 5.90
C TYR A 151 -4.60 10.91 5.76
N TYR A 152 -5.40 10.89 4.69
CA TYR A 152 -6.48 11.86 4.44
C TYR A 152 -7.85 11.40 4.96
N GLY A 153 -7.90 10.29 5.69
CA GLY A 153 -9.12 9.73 6.27
C GLY A 153 -9.76 8.60 5.43
N PHE A 154 -10.90 8.12 5.93
CA PHE A 154 -11.56 6.91 5.41
C PHE A 154 -12.08 7.10 3.98
N GLU A 155 -12.65 8.27 3.69
CA GLU A 155 -13.19 8.57 2.36
C GLU A 155 -12.11 8.48 1.29
N ALA A 156 -10.92 9.03 1.54
CA ALA A 156 -9.80 8.95 0.60
C ALA A 156 -9.37 7.50 0.34
N ALA A 157 -9.27 6.69 1.39
CA ALA A 157 -8.95 5.27 1.26
C ALA A 157 -10.02 4.51 0.46
N PHE A 158 -11.31 4.77 0.72
CA PHE A 158 -12.42 4.16 0.00
C PHE A 158 -12.46 4.58 -1.47
N ILE A 159 -12.31 5.89 -1.75
CA ILE A 159 -12.26 6.42 -3.12
C ILE A 159 -11.09 5.81 -3.89
N SER A 160 -9.93 5.63 -3.26
CA SER A 160 -8.77 5.01 -3.93
C SER A 160 -9.05 3.58 -4.36
N LEU A 161 -9.68 2.80 -3.48
CA LEU A 161 -10.08 1.42 -3.76
C LEU A 161 -11.11 1.39 -4.88
N PHE A 162 -12.15 2.22 -4.79
CA PHE A 162 -13.19 2.32 -5.80
C PHE A 162 -12.63 2.70 -7.16
N LEU A 163 -11.80 3.74 -7.22
CA LEU A 163 -11.19 4.24 -8.44
C LEU A 163 -10.28 3.19 -9.09
N GLY A 164 -9.50 2.47 -8.28
CA GLY A 164 -8.67 1.38 -8.77
C GLY A 164 -9.48 0.25 -9.44
N HIS A 165 -10.64 -0.09 -8.89
CA HIS A 165 -11.54 -1.08 -9.50
C HIS A 165 -12.21 -0.55 -10.77
N VAL A 166 -12.70 0.69 -10.75
CA VAL A 166 -13.32 1.34 -11.92
C VAL A 166 -12.34 1.41 -13.09
N LEU A 167 -11.08 1.79 -12.83
CA LEU A 167 -10.04 1.85 -13.85
C LEU A 167 -9.67 0.47 -14.44
N ALA A 168 -9.90 -0.61 -13.69
CA ALA A 168 -9.65 -1.96 -14.17
C ALA A 168 -10.77 -2.50 -15.10
N LEU A 169 -11.98 -1.95 -15.06
CA LEU A 169 -13.14 -2.46 -15.81
C LEU A 169 -12.93 -2.53 -17.34
N PRO A 170 -12.37 -1.52 -18.03
CA PRO A 170 -12.18 -1.58 -19.48
C PRO A 170 -11.24 -2.72 -19.90
N VAL A 171 -10.20 -2.98 -19.09
CA VAL A 171 -9.23 -4.04 -19.36
C VAL A 171 -9.79 -5.40 -19.00
N ALA A 172 -10.55 -5.51 -17.91
CA ALA A 172 -11.29 -6.72 -17.57
C ALA A 172 -12.29 -7.10 -18.68
N TYR A 173 -13.01 -6.12 -19.25
CA TYR A 173 -13.92 -6.35 -20.37
C TYR A 173 -13.20 -6.87 -21.62
N ASN A 174 -12.06 -6.27 -21.97
CA ASN A 174 -11.26 -6.71 -23.12
C ASN A 174 -10.63 -8.10 -22.89
N ALA A 175 -10.18 -8.39 -21.67
CA ALA A 175 -9.65 -9.70 -21.29
C ALA A 175 -10.72 -10.79 -21.35
N HIS A 176 -11.93 -10.49 -20.86
CA HIS A 176 -13.09 -11.39 -20.99
C HIS A 176 -13.42 -11.69 -22.45
N ARG A 177 -13.40 -10.66 -23.32
CA ARG A 177 -13.58 -10.86 -24.78
C ARG A 177 -12.51 -11.74 -25.42
N LYS A 178 -11.28 -11.71 -24.90
CA LYS A 178 -10.16 -12.53 -25.38
C LYS A 178 -10.07 -13.92 -24.74
N GLY A 179 -10.99 -14.25 -23.82
CA GLY A 179 -10.98 -15.53 -23.11
C GLY A 179 -9.86 -15.66 -22.05
N GLU A 180 -9.24 -14.56 -21.66
CA GLU A 180 -8.19 -14.57 -20.64
C GLU A 180 -8.80 -14.67 -19.23
N LYS A 181 -8.32 -15.62 -18.43
CA LYS A 181 -8.86 -15.90 -17.08
C LYS A 181 -8.30 -15.00 -15.99
N THR A 182 -7.26 -14.20 -16.25
CA THR A 182 -6.57 -13.39 -15.25
C THR A 182 -6.30 -11.98 -15.76
N VAL A 183 -6.71 -11.00 -14.94
CA VAL A 183 -6.55 -9.55 -15.18
C VAL A 183 -5.54 -9.00 -14.17
N PRO A 184 -4.49 -8.28 -14.61
CA PRO A 184 -3.56 -7.62 -13.70
C PRO A 184 -4.23 -6.42 -13.03
N MET A 185 -4.64 -6.57 -11.76
CA MET A 185 -5.34 -5.54 -10.99
C MET A 185 -4.38 -4.53 -10.36
N GLY A 186 -3.14 -4.92 -10.07
CA GLY A 186 -2.15 -4.12 -9.34
C GLY A 186 -1.93 -2.72 -9.93
N PRO A 187 -1.63 -2.57 -11.23
CA PRO A 187 -1.46 -1.30 -11.92
C PRO A 187 -2.61 -0.30 -11.70
N PHE A 188 -3.85 -0.78 -11.77
CA PHE A 188 -5.04 0.08 -11.64
C PHE A 188 -5.27 0.51 -10.20
N LEU A 189 -5.06 -0.39 -9.24
CA LEU A 189 -5.14 -0.07 -7.81
C LEU A 189 -4.09 0.98 -7.41
N ILE A 190 -2.86 0.82 -7.89
CA ILE A 190 -1.77 1.79 -7.68
C ILE A 190 -2.15 3.15 -8.26
N THR A 191 -2.67 3.16 -9.49
CA THR A 191 -3.06 4.41 -10.18
C THR A 191 -4.20 5.12 -9.44
N GLY A 192 -5.21 4.36 -8.98
CA GLY A 192 -6.30 4.91 -8.17
C GLY A 192 -5.79 5.56 -6.87
N ALA A 193 -4.86 4.91 -6.18
CA ALA A 193 -4.22 5.46 -4.99
C ALA A 193 -3.38 6.71 -5.27
N LEU A 194 -2.59 6.70 -6.34
CA LEU A 194 -1.77 7.86 -6.75
C LEU A 194 -2.64 9.07 -7.11
N LEU A 195 -3.74 8.86 -7.83
CA LEU A 195 -4.68 9.93 -8.17
C LEU A 195 -5.25 10.57 -6.90
N VAL A 196 -5.71 9.78 -5.94
CA VAL A 196 -6.21 10.32 -4.66
C VAL A 196 -5.13 11.09 -3.90
N LEU A 197 -3.92 10.53 -3.80
CA LEU A 197 -2.81 11.16 -3.08
C LEU A 197 -2.32 12.44 -3.75
N LEU A 198 -2.44 12.56 -5.07
CA LEU A 198 -2.08 13.76 -5.80
C LEU A 198 -3.17 14.84 -5.70
N PHE A 199 -4.45 14.46 -5.76
CA PHE A 199 -5.56 15.41 -5.74
C PHE A 199 -5.91 15.95 -4.34
N MET A 200 -5.80 15.13 -3.29
CA MET A 200 -6.14 15.55 -1.91
C MET A 200 -5.33 16.77 -1.40
N PRO A 201 -4.00 16.81 -1.49
CA PRO A 201 -3.22 17.98 -1.07
C PRO A 201 -3.39 19.19 -2.01
N VAL A 202 -3.82 18.95 -3.25
CA VAL A 202 -4.10 20.02 -4.22
C VAL A 202 -5.46 20.67 -3.95
N ARG A 203 -6.44 19.93 -3.43
CA ARG A 203 -7.75 20.46 -3.04
C ARG A 203 -7.63 21.62 -2.05
N THR A 204 -6.68 21.56 -1.10
CA THR A 204 -6.43 22.63 -0.12
C THR A 204 -5.73 23.87 -0.70
N LEU A 205 -5.25 23.82 -1.95
CA LEU A 205 -4.63 24.97 -2.64
C LEU A 205 -5.62 25.73 -3.54
N PHE A 206 -6.72 25.09 -3.95
CA PHE A 206 -7.71 25.65 -4.88
C PHE A 206 -9.04 26.03 -4.21
N PHE A 207 -9.22 25.73 -2.93
CA PHE A 207 -10.39 26.07 -2.11
C PHE A 207 -9.94 26.58 -0.74
#